data_AF-A0A4R2QTU2-F1
#
_entry.id   AF-A0A4R2QTU2-F1
#
_cell.length_a   1.000
_cell.length_b   1.000
_cell.length_c   1.000
_cell.angle_alpha   90.00
_cell.angle_beta   90.00
_cell.angle_gamma   90.00
#
_symmetry.space_group_name_H-M   'P 1'
#
loop_
_entity.id
_entity.type
_entity.pdbx_description
1 polymer ?
#
loop_
_entity_poly.entity_id
_entity_poly.type
_entity_poly.pdbx_seq_one_letter_code
_entity_poly.pdbx_strand_id
1 'polypeptide(L)'
;MVFLQVMAVLVCVYWVVMLVLNVRGLKMIPELTGGKVSGEEPFVSVIVAGKDEEAAIERTVESLLALEYRNYELIVVNDRSEDRTGEILDAVQQRAKETGSQVRFNVIHIETLPEGWLGKNHALYQGYQQASGEYMLFTDADVRFERNALGAAMAYAVQERADHVTMTPTMEASRFWLRAFVHYFLFSLCLLIRPWLPNVDTQDKVGFGIGAFNLISREAYEQIGTHKELRMRPDDDLQLGTMVKRAGLKQRLVTGTKLLTVEWYPTLGAAIRGLEKNTFAGLNYSLLMVLIGVLGQLFAFFLPFVGWLLLGWAGLLYAASVVMMIYLYLQYTRTLSPYRGEEVIALPLTALLFVYIIVRSTYLTLRQGGIYWRGTFYPLKELKRMKQGRGIL
;
A
#
# COMPACT_ATOMS: atom_id res chain seq x y z
N MET A 1 -39.72 5.45 -9.50
CA MET A 1 -39.17 5.04 -10.82
C MET A 1 -38.21 6.07 -11.40
N VAL A 2 -38.57 7.35 -11.51
CA VAL A 2 -37.69 8.40 -12.09
C VAL A 2 -36.31 8.47 -11.43
N PHE A 3 -36.23 8.43 -10.09
CA PHE A 3 -34.95 8.43 -9.38
C PHE A 3 -34.02 7.29 -9.82
N LEU A 4 -34.53 6.05 -9.91
CA LEU A 4 -33.73 4.89 -10.31
C LEU A 4 -33.28 4.94 -11.77
N GLN A 5 -34.05 5.61 -12.65
CA GLN A 5 -33.68 5.86 -14.04
C GLN A 5 -32.56 6.90 -14.15
N VAL A 6 -32.64 7.99 -13.37
CA VAL A 6 -31.57 8.99 -13.30
C VAL A 6 -30.28 8.37 -12.75
N MET A 7 -30.39 7.57 -11.69
CA MET A 7 -29.24 6.83 -11.15
C MET A 7 -28.63 5.87 -12.19
N ALA A 8 -29.45 5.20 -13.00
CA ALA A 8 -28.94 4.30 -14.05
C ALA A 8 -28.05 5.04 -15.06
N VAL A 9 -28.46 6.24 -15.47
CA VAL A 9 -27.67 7.10 -16.35
C VAL A 9 -26.38 7.53 -15.67
N LEU A 10 -26.45 8.05 -14.44
CA LEU A 10 -25.26 8.54 -13.72
C LEU A 10 -24.24 7.42 -13.45
N VAL A 11 -24.70 6.24 -13.04
CA VAL A 11 -23.83 5.10 -12.78
C VAL A 11 -23.22 4.58 -14.08
N CYS A 12 -23.99 4.53 -15.18
CA CYS A 12 -23.45 4.16 -16.48
C CYS A 12 -22.38 5.15 -16.95
N VAL A 13 -22.65 6.46 -16.85
CA VAL A 13 -21.67 7.51 -17.18
C VAL A 13 -20.41 7.38 -16.32
N TYR A 14 -20.56 7.17 -15.01
CA TYR A 14 -19.43 6.93 -14.11
C TYR A 14 -18.58 5.74 -14.58
N TRP A 15 -19.20 4.60 -14.90
CA TRP A 15 -18.47 3.41 -15.35
C TRP A 15 -17.84 3.57 -16.73
N VAL A 16 -18.47 4.32 -17.65
CA VAL A 16 -17.85 4.69 -18.94
C VAL A 16 -16.60 5.53 -18.71
N VAL A 17 -16.69 6.56 -17.86
CA VAL A 17 -15.53 7.41 -17.52
C VAL A 17 -14.44 6.58 -16.87
N MET A 18 -14.77 5.73 -15.90
CA MET A 18 -13.80 4.84 -15.27
C MET A 18 -13.19 3.88 -16.28
N LEU A 19 -13.97 3.29 -17.18
CA LEU A 19 -13.46 2.39 -18.21
C LEU A 19 -12.41 3.09 -19.09
N VAL A 20 -12.74 4.27 -19.62
CA VAL A 20 -11.85 5.03 -20.50
C VAL A 20 -10.55 5.44 -19.79
N LEU A 21 -10.66 5.94 -18.56
CA LEU A 21 -9.49 6.36 -17.79
C LEU A 21 -8.58 5.18 -17.43
N ASN A 22 -9.14 4.07 -16.95
CA ASN A 22 -8.38 2.95 -16.43
C ASN A 22 -7.73 2.11 -17.55
N VAL A 23 -8.41 1.88 -18.67
CA VAL A 23 -7.82 1.15 -19.81
C VAL A 23 -6.59 1.86 -20.39
N ARG A 24 -6.58 3.20 -20.36
CA ARG A 24 -5.43 3.99 -20.78
C ARG A 24 -4.37 4.06 -19.68
N GLY A 25 -4.79 4.31 -18.45
CA GLY A 25 -3.92 4.49 -17.30
C GLY A 25 -3.12 3.25 -16.95
N LEU A 26 -3.73 2.06 -16.91
CA LEU A 26 -3.06 0.82 -16.53
C LEU A 26 -1.90 0.45 -17.47
N LYS A 27 -1.93 0.89 -18.73
CA LYS A 27 -0.80 0.71 -19.68
C LYS A 27 0.44 1.50 -19.30
N MET A 28 0.30 2.50 -18.42
CA MET A 28 1.41 3.32 -17.94
C MET A 28 2.13 2.71 -16.74
N ILE A 29 1.65 1.58 -16.22
CA ILE A 29 2.28 0.88 -15.09
C ILE A 29 3.04 -0.32 -15.65
N PRO A 30 4.38 -0.23 -15.79
CA PRO A 30 5.16 -1.35 -16.32
C PRO A 30 5.31 -2.47 -15.29
N GLU A 31 5.41 -3.71 -15.78
CA GLU A 31 5.78 -4.88 -14.97
C GLU A 31 7.31 -5.03 -14.99
N LEU A 32 7.92 -5.06 -13.81
CA LEU A 32 9.32 -5.44 -13.67
C LEU A 32 9.42 -6.96 -13.59
N THR A 33 10.13 -7.53 -14.57
CA THR A 33 10.38 -8.97 -14.65
C THR A 33 11.83 -9.33 -14.35
N GLY A 34 12.71 -8.32 -14.22
CA GLY A 34 14.14 -8.46 -13.97
C GLY A 34 14.90 -7.24 -14.50
N GLY A 35 16.20 -7.20 -14.24
CA GLY A 35 17.08 -6.14 -14.71
C GLY A 35 18.38 -6.12 -13.93
N LYS A 36 19.43 -5.60 -14.55
CA LYS A 36 20.70 -5.29 -13.88
C LYS A 36 21.05 -3.85 -14.19
N VAL A 37 21.61 -3.15 -13.21
CA VAL A 37 22.09 -1.79 -13.42
C VAL A 37 23.20 -1.82 -14.46
N SER A 38 23.11 -0.97 -15.47
CA SER A 38 24.19 -0.78 -16.43
C SER A 38 25.24 0.15 -15.80
N GLY A 39 26.40 -0.39 -15.43
CA GLY A 39 27.49 0.39 -14.82
C GLY A 39 27.64 0.10 -13.32
N GLU A 40 28.05 1.12 -12.57
CA GLU A 40 28.23 1.01 -11.12
C GLU A 40 26.87 0.95 -10.42
N GLU A 41 26.70 -0.03 -9.52
CA GLU A 41 25.49 -0.17 -8.70
C GLU A 41 25.47 0.93 -7.63
N PRO A 42 24.47 1.82 -7.57
CA PRO A 42 24.37 2.81 -6.49
C PRO A 42 24.26 2.14 -5.12
N PHE A 43 24.81 2.76 -4.07
CA PHE A 43 24.73 2.14 -2.75
C PHE A 43 23.32 2.26 -2.15
N VAL A 44 22.72 1.14 -1.73
CA VAL A 44 21.35 1.10 -1.19
C VAL A 44 21.35 0.73 0.30
N SER A 45 20.63 1.49 1.13
CA SER A 45 20.27 1.06 2.49
C SER A 45 18.86 0.47 2.48
N VAL A 46 18.74 -0.83 2.73
CA VAL A 46 17.45 -1.50 2.94
C VAL A 46 17.08 -1.37 4.40
N ILE A 47 15.94 -0.73 4.67
CA ILE A 47 15.49 -0.40 6.02
C ILE A 47 14.15 -1.10 6.28
N VAL A 48 14.16 -2.00 7.25
CA VAL A 48 12.98 -2.80 7.67
C VAL A 48 12.55 -2.34 9.05
N ALA A 49 11.24 -2.11 9.25
CA ALA A 49 10.67 -1.88 10.58
C ALA A 49 9.76 -3.04 10.98
N GLY A 50 10.04 -3.67 12.12
CA GLY A 50 9.28 -4.78 12.67
C GLY A 50 8.83 -4.50 14.11
N LYS A 51 7.62 -4.96 14.45
CA LYS A 51 7.09 -4.99 15.82
C LYS A 51 6.12 -6.16 15.95
N ASP A 52 6.42 -7.12 16.81
CA ASP A 52 5.61 -8.32 16.99
C ASP A 52 5.42 -9.13 15.69
N GLU A 53 6.54 -9.47 15.03
CA GLU A 53 6.62 -10.11 13.71
C GLU A 53 7.31 -11.49 13.75
N GLU A 54 7.28 -12.21 14.87
CA GLU A 54 8.00 -13.48 15.04
C GLU A 54 7.65 -14.54 13.97
N ALA A 55 6.45 -14.46 13.40
CA ALA A 55 5.98 -15.39 12.38
C ALA A 55 6.58 -15.16 10.97
N ALA A 56 7.10 -13.97 10.69
CA ALA A 56 7.52 -13.56 9.36
C ALA A 56 8.96 -13.03 9.28
N ILE A 57 9.45 -12.38 10.35
CA ILE A 57 10.69 -11.59 10.33
C ILE A 57 11.91 -12.39 9.87
N GLU A 58 12.07 -13.65 10.32
CA GLU A 58 13.20 -14.50 9.91
C GLU A 58 13.22 -14.71 8.40
N ARG A 59 12.07 -15.10 7.83
CA ARG A 59 11.93 -15.35 6.38
C ARG A 59 12.15 -14.07 5.57
N THR A 60 11.69 -12.93 6.06
CA THR A 60 11.91 -11.63 5.41
C THR A 60 13.38 -11.26 5.39
N VAL A 61 14.07 -11.30 6.53
CA VAL A 61 15.50 -10.97 6.64
C VAL A 61 16.35 -11.93 5.82
N GLU A 62 16.06 -13.23 5.85
CA GLU A 62 16.77 -14.21 5.03
C GLU A 62 16.58 -13.97 3.53
N SER A 63 15.37 -13.57 3.09
CA SER A 63 15.13 -13.21 1.69
C SER A 63 15.91 -11.96 1.26
N LEU A 64 16.05 -10.99 2.16
CA LEU A 64 16.83 -9.78 1.92
C LEU A 64 18.33 -10.06 1.88
N LEU A 65 18.86 -10.87 2.80
CA LEU A 65 20.27 -11.30 2.79
C LEU A 65 20.64 -12.12 1.54
N ALA A 66 19.66 -12.75 0.90
CA ALA A 66 19.83 -13.56 -0.30
C ALA A 66 19.76 -12.79 -1.62
N LEU A 67 19.61 -11.45 -1.58
CA LEU A 67 19.57 -10.61 -2.79
C LEU A 67 20.88 -10.72 -3.60
N GLU A 68 20.78 -10.67 -4.92
CA GLU A 68 21.91 -10.71 -5.85
C GLU A 68 22.61 -9.37 -6.03
N TYR A 69 21.92 -8.27 -5.69
CA TYR A 69 22.47 -6.92 -5.70
C TYR A 69 23.63 -6.82 -4.73
N ARG A 70 24.79 -6.27 -5.12
CA ARG A 70 26.00 -6.35 -4.30
C ARG A 70 26.24 -5.12 -3.46
N ASN A 71 25.83 -3.95 -3.94
CA ASN A 71 26.11 -2.69 -3.27
C ASN A 71 24.98 -2.25 -2.33
N TYR A 72 24.73 -3.01 -1.25
CA TYR A 72 23.72 -2.64 -0.26
C TYR A 72 24.09 -3.01 1.17
N GLU A 73 23.43 -2.34 2.11
CA GLU A 73 23.38 -2.71 3.53
C GLU A 73 21.95 -2.99 3.98
N LEU A 74 21.80 -3.80 5.02
CA LEU A 74 20.53 -4.15 5.62
C LEU A 74 20.47 -3.62 7.05
N ILE A 75 19.45 -2.82 7.34
CA ILE A 75 19.17 -2.25 8.65
C ILE A 75 17.77 -2.69 9.06
N VAL A 76 17.67 -3.50 10.11
CA VAL A 76 16.39 -3.98 10.64
C VAL A 76 16.15 -3.37 12.00
N VAL A 77 15.00 -2.74 12.17
CA VAL A 77 14.64 -2.01 13.39
C VAL A 77 13.50 -2.75 14.10
N ASN A 78 13.80 -3.27 15.28
CA ASN A 78 12.83 -3.86 16.20
C ASN A 78 12.20 -2.77 17.08
N ASP A 79 10.94 -2.41 16.83
CA ASP A 79 10.18 -1.41 17.60
C ASP A 79 9.43 -2.03 18.77
N ARG A 80 10.08 -2.16 19.93
CA ARG A 80 9.41 -2.52 21.20
C ARG A 80 8.54 -3.79 21.09
N SER A 81 9.05 -4.83 20.43
CA SER A 81 8.33 -6.10 20.33
C SER A 81 8.23 -6.76 21.71
N GLU A 82 7.09 -7.39 21.98
CA GLU A 82 6.83 -8.18 23.19
C GLU A 82 6.95 -9.70 22.92
N ASP A 83 7.01 -10.09 21.65
CA ASP A 83 7.21 -11.46 21.20
C ASP A 83 8.71 -11.78 20.94
N ARG A 84 8.98 -12.92 20.28
CA ARG A 84 10.37 -13.37 20.01
C ARG A 84 11.05 -12.66 18.85
N THR A 85 10.47 -11.60 18.28
CA THR A 85 11.03 -10.86 17.14
C THR A 85 12.47 -10.41 17.39
N GLY A 86 12.74 -9.83 18.58
CA GLY A 86 14.08 -9.37 18.95
C GLY A 86 15.09 -10.51 19.00
N GLU A 87 14.75 -11.60 19.68
CA GLU A 87 15.60 -12.80 19.79
C GLU A 87 15.93 -13.41 18.43
N ILE A 88 14.93 -13.48 17.54
CA ILE A 88 15.08 -14.00 16.18
C ILE A 88 16.06 -13.12 15.39
N LEU A 89 15.92 -11.80 15.47
CA LEU A 89 16.81 -10.87 14.76
C LEU A 89 18.26 -10.99 15.22
N ASP A 90 18.50 -11.10 16.52
CA ASP A 90 19.83 -11.31 17.09
C ASP A 90 20.45 -12.62 16.60
N ALA A 91 19.66 -13.71 16.60
CA ALA A 91 20.10 -15.00 16.10
C ALA A 91 20.46 -14.95 14.61
N VAL A 92 19.63 -14.32 13.77
CA VAL A 92 19.91 -14.17 12.33
C VAL A 92 21.16 -13.32 12.10
N GLN A 93 21.35 -12.23 12.86
CA GLN A 93 22.54 -11.38 12.75
C GLN A 93 23.81 -12.15 13.12
N GLN A 94 23.76 -12.96 14.17
CA GLN A 94 24.88 -13.80 14.58
C GLN A 94 25.22 -14.83 13.50
N ARG A 95 24.23 -15.54 12.94
CA ARG A 95 24.43 -16.47 11.82
C ARG A 95 25.04 -15.80 10.59
N ALA A 96 24.61 -14.58 10.27
CA ALA A 96 25.14 -13.81 9.13
C ALA A 96 26.63 -13.44 9.33
N LYS A 97 27.04 -13.13 10.56
CA LYS A 97 28.44 -12.86 10.91
C LYS A 97 29.30 -14.13 10.81
N GLU A 98 28.81 -15.25 11.35
CA GLU A 98 29.51 -16.54 11.34
C GLU A 98 29.70 -17.12 9.94
N THR A 99 28.73 -16.92 9.06
CA THR A 99 28.79 -17.38 7.66
C THR A 99 29.62 -16.46 6.75
N GLY A 100 30.16 -15.35 7.29
CA GLY A 100 30.96 -14.41 6.52
C GLY A 100 30.16 -13.67 5.46
N SER A 101 28.88 -13.36 5.73
CA SER A 101 28.04 -12.59 4.81
C SER A 101 28.75 -11.28 4.42
N GLN A 102 28.78 -10.99 3.13
CA GLN A 102 29.37 -9.76 2.60
C GLN A 102 28.47 -8.54 2.82
N VAL A 103 27.20 -8.77 3.18
CA VAL A 103 26.21 -7.72 3.40
C VAL A 103 26.39 -7.15 4.80
N ARG A 104 26.55 -5.83 4.90
CA ARG A 104 26.54 -5.15 6.20
C ARG A 104 25.13 -5.23 6.78
N PHE A 105 24.93 -6.12 7.75
CA PHE A 105 23.65 -6.34 8.40
C PHE A 105 23.66 -5.83 9.86
N ASN A 106 22.82 -4.83 10.14
CA ASN A 106 22.65 -4.24 11.47
C ASN A 106 21.22 -4.40 11.98
N VAL A 107 21.09 -4.70 13.28
CA VAL A 107 19.82 -4.76 14.01
C VAL A 107 19.80 -3.62 15.04
N ILE A 108 18.69 -2.91 15.12
CA ILE A 108 18.47 -1.80 16.07
C ILE A 108 17.26 -2.14 16.93
N HIS A 109 17.41 -2.13 18.25
CA HIS A 109 16.30 -2.30 19.19
C HIS A 109 15.87 -0.94 19.74
N ILE A 110 14.59 -0.61 19.56
CA ILE A 110 13.96 0.57 20.14
C ILE A 110 13.23 0.12 21.40
N GLU A 111 13.59 0.71 22.53
CA GLU A 111 12.99 0.42 23.84
C GLU A 111 11.87 1.41 24.20
N THR A 112 11.90 2.62 23.65
CA THR A 112 10.95 3.69 23.98
C THR A 112 10.49 4.44 22.73
N LEU A 113 9.22 4.83 22.72
CA LEU A 113 8.64 5.65 21.66
C LEU A 113 8.55 7.10 22.15
N PRO A 114 9.27 8.03 21.51
CA PRO A 114 9.15 9.45 21.85
C PRO A 114 7.72 9.97 21.62
N GLU A 115 7.30 10.96 22.41
CA GLU A 115 6.00 11.60 22.24
C GLU A 115 5.87 12.23 20.84
N GLY A 116 4.66 12.15 20.27
CA GLY A 116 4.37 12.71 18.95
C GLY A 116 4.95 11.89 17.79
N TRP A 117 5.35 10.64 18.05
CA TRP A 117 5.69 9.66 17.03
C TRP A 117 4.77 8.45 17.06
N LEU A 118 4.57 7.93 15.86
CA LEU A 118 3.99 6.63 15.59
C LEU A 118 5.13 5.61 15.45
N GLY A 119 4.94 4.43 16.03
CA GLY A 119 5.97 3.37 16.13
C GLY A 119 6.71 3.07 14.82
N LYS A 120 5.98 2.65 13.76
CA LYS A 120 6.56 2.36 12.42
C LYS A 120 7.39 3.54 11.91
N ASN A 121 6.85 4.74 11.94
CA ASN A 121 7.51 5.94 11.40
C ASN A 121 8.77 6.29 12.18
N HIS A 122 8.75 6.12 13.51
CA HIS A 122 9.93 6.29 14.35
C HIS A 122 10.99 5.24 14.02
N ALA A 123 10.60 3.97 13.87
CA ALA A 123 11.50 2.89 13.52
C ALA A 123 12.18 3.11 12.17
N LEU A 124 11.42 3.46 11.13
CA LEU A 124 11.97 3.79 9.80
C LEU A 124 12.90 5.01 9.87
N TYR A 125 12.55 6.01 10.67
CA TYR A 125 13.41 7.19 10.87
C TYR A 125 14.73 6.84 11.59
N GLN A 126 14.70 6.00 12.63
CA GLN A 126 15.90 5.52 13.32
C GLN A 126 16.79 4.68 12.38
N GLY A 127 16.19 3.83 11.55
CA GLY A 127 16.91 3.10 10.51
C GLY A 127 17.60 4.04 9.52
N TYR A 128 16.91 5.08 9.06
CA TYR A 128 17.48 6.10 8.19
C TYR A 128 18.65 6.87 8.84
N GLN A 129 18.61 7.15 10.14
CA GLN A 129 19.73 7.83 10.83
C GLN A 129 21.02 7.01 10.82
N GLN A 130 20.93 5.68 10.66
CA GLN A 130 22.10 4.80 10.55
C GLN A 130 22.43 4.41 9.10
N ALA A 131 21.59 4.82 8.14
CA ALA A 131 21.74 4.49 6.73
C ALA A 131 22.83 5.34 6.07
N SER A 132 23.61 4.72 5.22
CA SER A 132 24.69 5.34 4.43
C SER A 132 24.49 5.27 2.91
N GLY A 133 23.41 4.64 2.45
CA GLY A 133 23.02 4.52 1.05
C GLY A 133 22.72 5.84 0.37
N GLU A 134 23.01 5.90 -0.93
CA GLU A 134 22.53 6.92 -1.88
C GLU A 134 21.03 6.78 -2.12
N TYR A 135 20.50 5.55 -1.98
CA TYR A 135 19.08 5.23 -2.01
C TYR A 135 18.67 4.52 -0.72
N MET A 136 17.41 4.70 -0.32
CA MET A 136 16.79 3.97 0.77
C MET A 136 15.62 3.16 0.25
N LEU A 137 15.61 1.87 0.56
CA LEU A 137 14.45 1.01 0.39
C LEU A 137 13.77 0.85 1.76
N PHE A 138 12.64 1.50 1.96
CA PHE A 138 11.77 1.23 3.11
C PHE A 138 10.85 0.04 2.77
N THR A 139 10.82 -0.95 3.66
CA THR A 139 9.98 -2.15 3.49
C THR A 139 9.43 -2.68 4.82
N ASP A 140 8.28 -3.35 4.77
CA ASP A 140 7.64 -3.98 5.93
C ASP A 140 8.34 -5.32 6.31
N ALA A 141 8.17 -5.74 7.56
CA ALA A 141 8.80 -6.93 8.15
C ALA A 141 8.16 -8.28 7.75
N ASP A 142 7.17 -8.27 6.85
CA ASP A 142 6.39 -9.43 6.38
C ASP A 142 6.48 -9.62 4.85
N VAL A 143 7.46 -8.97 4.21
CA VAL A 143 7.67 -9.01 2.77
C VAL A 143 8.72 -10.05 2.42
N ARG A 144 8.44 -10.89 1.42
CA ARG A 144 9.40 -11.81 0.83
C ARG A 144 9.90 -11.28 -0.50
N PHE A 145 11.21 -11.12 -0.62
CA PHE A 145 11.87 -10.64 -1.82
C PHE A 145 12.40 -11.79 -2.67
N GLU A 146 12.21 -11.71 -3.98
CA GLU A 146 12.98 -12.52 -4.93
C GLU A 146 14.40 -11.96 -5.07
N ARG A 147 15.36 -12.84 -5.36
CA ARG A 147 16.80 -12.50 -5.35
C ARG A 147 17.17 -11.33 -6.25
N ASN A 148 16.47 -11.16 -7.37
CA ASN A 148 16.72 -10.11 -8.36
C ASN A 148 15.86 -8.83 -8.15
N ALA A 149 15.02 -8.77 -7.11
CA ALA A 149 14.04 -7.70 -6.91
C ALA A 149 14.70 -6.31 -6.80
N LEU A 150 15.71 -6.18 -5.95
CA LEU A 150 16.41 -4.91 -5.74
C LEU A 150 17.16 -4.46 -7.00
N GLY A 151 17.87 -5.39 -7.66
CA GLY A 151 18.59 -5.10 -8.90
C GLY A 151 17.68 -4.64 -10.05
N ALA A 152 16.51 -5.27 -10.20
CA ALA A 152 15.51 -4.87 -11.19
C ALA A 152 14.95 -3.47 -10.91
N ALA A 153 14.63 -3.18 -9.65
CA ALA A 153 14.13 -1.87 -9.25
C ALA A 153 15.18 -0.75 -9.44
N MET A 154 16.44 -1.00 -9.05
CA MET A 154 17.53 -0.05 -9.21
C MET A 154 17.87 0.20 -10.68
N ALA A 155 17.90 -0.85 -11.51
CA ALA A 155 18.11 -0.70 -12.95
C ALA A 155 17.04 0.22 -13.57
N TYR A 156 15.79 -0.01 -13.20
CA TYR A 156 14.67 0.80 -13.66
C TYR A 156 14.73 2.24 -13.13
N ALA A 157 15.06 2.43 -11.84
CA ALA A 157 15.20 3.74 -11.23
C ALA A 157 16.25 4.60 -11.95
N VAL A 158 17.43 4.03 -12.24
CA VAL A 158 18.52 4.70 -12.97
C VAL A 158 18.10 5.00 -14.41
N GLN A 159 17.51 4.03 -15.11
CA GLN A 159 17.05 4.19 -16.49
C GLN A 159 16.03 5.32 -16.63
N GLU A 160 15.05 5.37 -15.72
CA GLU A 160 13.99 6.38 -15.70
C GLU A 160 14.44 7.69 -15.06
N ARG A 161 15.62 7.75 -14.43
CA ARG A 161 16.05 8.86 -13.55
C ARG A 161 14.99 9.16 -12.49
N ALA A 162 14.41 8.11 -11.90
CA ALA A 162 13.34 8.23 -10.92
C ALA A 162 13.92 8.53 -9.53
N ASP A 163 13.33 9.52 -8.86
CA ASP A 163 13.65 9.87 -7.48
C ASP A 163 13.02 8.88 -6.49
N HIS A 164 11.87 8.30 -6.86
CA HIS A 164 11.16 7.31 -6.05
C HIS A 164 10.54 6.24 -6.95
N VAL A 165 10.79 4.97 -6.61
CA VAL A 165 10.16 3.80 -7.21
C VAL A 165 9.38 3.06 -6.13
N THR A 166 8.10 2.82 -6.39
CA THR A 166 7.26 1.93 -5.57
C THR A 166 6.77 0.77 -6.40
N MET A 167 6.62 -0.40 -5.77
CA MET A 167 6.36 -1.66 -6.45
C MET A 167 5.18 -2.38 -5.81
N THR A 168 4.20 -2.79 -6.63
CA THR A 168 3.08 -3.61 -6.13
C THR A 168 3.54 -5.05 -5.94
N PRO A 169 3.43 -5.63 -4.74
CA PRO A 169 3.76 -7.03 -4.52
C PRO A 169 2.62 -7.94 -4.97
N THR A 170 2.92 -9.23 -5.12
CA THR A 170 1.89 -10.27 -5.09
C THR A 170 1.33 -10.38 -3.69
N MET A 171 0.02 -10.20 -3.55
CA MET A 171 -0.69 -10.45 -2.29
C MET A 171 -1.17 -11.89 -2.22
N GLU A 172 -0.59 -12.67 -1.31
CA GLU A 172 -1.04 -14.04 -1.06
C GLU A 172 -2.36 -14.04 -0.28
N ALA A 173 -3.39 -14.66 -0.87
CA ALA A 173 -4.69 -14.85 -0.24
C ALA A 173 -5.22 -16.27 -0.55
N SER A 174 -4.99 -17.19 0.38
CA SER A 174 -5.26 -18.62 0.19
C SER A 174 -6.76 -18.95 0.09
N ARG A 175 -7.60 -18.30 0.90
CA ARG A 175 -9.05 -18.59 0.98
C ARG A 175 -9.87 -17.70 0.05
N PHE A 176 -10.90 -18.28 -0.59
CA PHE A 176 -11.77 -17.59 -1.55
C PHE A 176 -12.30 -16.24 -1.03
N TRP A 177 -12.92 -16.21 0.16
CA TRP A 177 -13.52 -14.97 0.69
C TRP A 177 -12.51 -13.90 1.10
N LEU A 178 -11.34 -14.31 1.58
CA LEU A 178 -10.24 -13.38 1.83
C LEU A 178 -9.74 -12.79 0.50
N ARG A 179 -9.51 -13.64 -0.50
CA ARG A 179 -9.08 -13.22 -1.83
C ARG A 179 -10.10 -12.29 -2.50
N ALA A 180 -11.39 -12.63 -2.43
CA ALA A 180 -12.50 -11.81 -2.91
C ALA A 180 -12.50 -10.42 -2.28
N PHE A 181 -12.30 -10.35 -0.97
CA PHE A 181 -12.23 -9.09 -0.25
C PHE A 181 -11.00 -8.27 -0.63
N VAL A 182 -9.81 -8.88 -0.64
CA VAL A 182 -8.55 -8.19 -0.96
C VAL A 182 -8.58 -7.62 -2.39
N HIS A 183 -8.97 -8.41 -3.38
CA HIS A 183 -9.05 -7.92 -4.75
C HIS A 183 -10.13 -6.86 -4.92
N TYR A 184 -11.28 -7.00 -4.27
CA TYR A 184 -12.31 -5.94 -4.27
C TYR A 184 -11.78 -4.64 -3.65
N PHE A 185 -11.11 -4.74 -2.49
CA PHE A 185 -10.52 -3.59 -1.81
C PHE A 185 -9.50 -2.89 -2.71
N LEU A 186 -8.55 -3.63 -3.28
CA LEU A 186 -7.54 -3.08 -4.19
C LEU A 186 -8.18 -2.48 -5.44
N PHE A 187 -9.17 -3.15 -6.03
CA PHE A 187 -9.92 -2.64 -7.17
C PHE A 187 -10.59 -1.30 -6.84
N SER A 188 -11.36 -1.24 -5.75
CA SER A 188 -12.03 -0.02 -5.31
C SER A 188 -11.03 1.09 -4.95
N LEU A 189 -9.91 0.75 -4.30
CA LEU A 189 -8.86 1.69 -3.96
C LEU A 189 -8.23 2.26 -5.23
N CYS A 190 -7.88 1.41 -6.19
CA CYS A 190 -7.24 1.80 -7.45
C CYS A 190 -8.13 2.70 -8.31
N LEU A 191 -9.45 2.50 -8.33
CA LEU A 191 -10.39 3.41 -9.00
C LEU A 191 -10.38 4.81 -8.39
N LEU A 192 -10.18 4.92 -7.07
CA LEU A 192 -10.13 6.18 -6.35
C LEU A 192 -8.79 6.91 -6.57
N ILE A 193 -7.67 6.21 -6.32
CA ILE A 193 -6.33 6.80 -6.34
C ILE A 193 -5.77 6.98 -7.75
N ARG A 194 -6.22 6.15 -8.71
CA ARG A 194 -5.69 6.08 -10.09
C ARG A 194 -4.17 5.83 -10.12
N PRO A 195 -3.72 4.59 -9.89
CA PRO A 195 -2.32 4.26 -9.58
C PRO A 195 -1.30 4.61 -10.67
N TRP A 196 -1.73 4.93 -11.89
CA TRP A 196 -0.85 5.36 -12.98
C TRP A 196 -0.44 6.84 -12.91
N LEU A 197 -1.16 7.68 -12.17
CA LEU A 197 -0.85 9.11 -12.07
C LEU A 197 0.55 9.42 -11.51
N PRO A 198 1.11 8.66 -10.54
CA PRO A 198 2.52 8.69 -10.19
C PRO A 198 3.49 8.75 -11.38
N ASN A 199 3.18 8.03 -12.47
CA ASN A 199 4.03 7.92 -13.66
C ASN A 199 3.84 9.08 -14.65
N VAL A 200 2.99 10.05 -14.32
CA VAL A 200 2.78 11.28 -15.09
C VAL A 200 3.67 12.38 -14.50
N ASP A 201 4.73 12.75 -15.22
CA ASP A 201 5.72 13.73 -14.75
C ASP A 201 5.13 15.14 -14.62
N THR A 202 4.10 15.49 -15.40
CA THR A 202 3.51 16.84 -15.45
C THR A 202 2.48 17.16 -14.36
N GLN A 203 2.11 16.19 -13.52
CA GLN A 203 1.20 16.41 -12.38
C GLN A 203 1.96 16.29 -11.05
N ASP A 204 1.48 16.97 -10.02
CA ASP A 204 2.13 17.12 -8.71
C ASP A 204 1.22 16.75 -7.53
N LYS A 205 0.01 16.25 -7.79
CA LYS A 205 -1.05 16.08 -6.78
C LYS A 205 -1.14 14.67 -6.22
N VAL A 206 -1.07 13.69 -7.11
CA VAL A 206 -1.35 12.29 -6.80
C VAL A 206 -0.05 11.51 -6.83
N GLY A 207 0.44 11.14 -5.65
CA GLY A 207 1.52 10.18 -5.50
C GLY A 207 1.02 8.86 -4.92
N PHE A 208 1.85 7.84 -5.01
CA PHE A 208 1.51 6.51 -4.50
C PHE A 208 2.73 5.84 -3.89
N GLY A 209 2.59 5.26 -2.70
CA GLY A 209 3.64 4.47 -2.08
C GLY A 209 3.03 3.25 -1.39
N ILE A 210 3.84 2.21 -1.24
CA ILE A 210 3.42 0.89 -0.79
C ILE A 210 4.44 0.42 0.23
N GLY A 211 3.99 0.10 1.46
CA GLY A 211 4.88 -0.31 2.55
C GLY A 211 5.75 -1.51 2.24
N ALA A 212 5.29 -2.39 1.34
CA ALA A 212 6.11 -3.49 0.85
C ALA A 212 7.37 -3.05 0.09
N PHE A 213 7.32 -1.92 -0.63
CA PHE A 213 8.44 -1.43 -1.43
C PHE A 213 8.34 0.07 -1.71
N ASN A 214 9.17 0.85 -1.01
CA ASN A 214 9.36 2.28 -1.23
C ASN A 214 10.87 2.57 -1.37
N LEU A 215 11.38 2.56 -2.60
CA LEU A 215 12.76 2.91 -2.95
C LEU A 215 12.84 4.40 -3.29
N ILE A 216 13.62 5.18 -2.55
CA ILE A 216 13.74 6.64 -2.74
C ILE A 216 15.21 7.07 -2.69
N SER A 217 15.62 8.05 -3.50
CA SER A 217 16.95 8.64 -3.38
C SER A 217 17.08 9.39 -2.05
N ARG A 218 18.28 9.44 -1.49
CA ARG A 218 18.56 10.19 -0.25
C ARG A 218 18.19 11.66 -0.39
N GLU A 219 18.63 12.27 -1.48
CA GLU A 219 18.35 13.67 -1.80
C GLU A 219 16.84 13.94 -1.81
N ALA A 220 16.06 13.12 -2.52
CA ALA A 220 14.61 13.26 -2.57
C ALA A 220 13.95 13.09 -1.20
N TYR A 221 14.34 12.07 -0.44
CA TYR A 221 13.80 11.80 0.89
C TYR A 221 14.09 12.92 1.90
N GLU A 222 15.28 13.49 1.84
CA GLU A 222 15.68 14.63 2.68
C GLU A 222 14.97 15.92 2.24
N GLN A 223 14.84 16.15 0.93
CA GLN A 223 14.13 17.30 0.36
C GLN A 223 12.66 17.33 0.79
N ILE A 224 11.98 16.19 0.84
CA ILE A 224 10.58 16.11 1.27
C ILE A 224 10.42 16.20 2.80
N GLY A 225 11.51 16.26 3.57
CA GLY A 225 11.47 16.40 5.03
C GLY A 225 11.45 15.09 5.80
N THR A 226 11.67 13.94 5.16
CA THR A 226 11.79 12.60 5.76
C THR A 226 10.53 12.11 6.49
N HIS A 227 10.60 10.96 7.18
CA HIS A 227 9.54 10.48 8.07
C HIS A 227 9.22 11.42 9.25
N LYS A 228 10.02 12.47 9.51
CA LYS A 228 9.66 13.52 10.48
C LYS A 228 8.34 14.22 10.13
N GLU A 229 8.12 14.50 8.84
CA GLU A 229 6.88 15.12 8.36
C GLU A 229 5.67 14.16 8.44
N LEU A 230 5.94 12.84 8.46
CA LEU A 230 4.93 11.80 8.53
C LEU A 230 4.78 11.18 9.93
N ARG A 231 5.47 11.70 10.94
CA ARG A 231 5.67 11.03 12.24
C ARG A 231 4.42 10.46 12.93
N MET A 232 3.23 11.02 12.74
CA MET A 232 1.95 10.52 13.32
C MET A 232 0.93 10.03 12.28
N ARG A 233 1.35 9.76 11.04
CA ARG A 233 0.47 9.26 9.97
C ARG A 233 0.50 7.74 9.91
N PRO A 234 -0.66 7.05 10.06
CA PRO A 234 -0.74 5.60 9.88
C PRO A 234 -0.65 5.12 8.43
N ASP A 235 -0.80 6.06 7.49
CA ASP A 235 -0.74 5.88 6.05
C ASP A 235 0.56 6.47 5.47
N ASP A 236 1.68 6.30 6.20
CA ASP A 236 2.98 6.87 5.89
C ASP A 236 3.45 6.52 4.47
N ASP A 237 3.29 5.26 4.05
CA ASP A 237 3.73 4.79 2.73
C ASP A 237 3.07 5.59 1.58
N LEU A 238 1.74 5.74 1.62
CA LEU A 238 0.98 6.46 0.61
C LEU A 238 1.34 7.96 0.61
N GLN A 239 1.57 8.48 1.81
CA GLN A 239 1.84 9.89 2.03
C GLN A 239 3.27 10.27 1.62
N LEU A 240 4.24 9.37 1.79
CA LEU A 240 5.59 9.53 1.26
C LEU A 240 5.56 9.76 -0.24
N GLY A 241 4.84 8.91 -0.99
CA GLY A 241 4.68 9.07 -2.43
C GLY A 241 3.98 10.38 -2.81
N THR A 242 2.95 10.78 -2.04
CA THR A 242 2.27 12.06 -2.25
C THR A 242 3.21 13.26 -2.03
N MET A 243 4.10 13.19 -1.04
CA MET A 243 5.10 14.23 -0.78
C MET A 243 6.13 14.35 -1.90
N VAL A 244 6.59 13.22 -2.45
CA VAL A 244 7.47 13.18 -3.64
C VAL A 244 6.84 13.97 -4.79
N LYS A 245 5.59 13.65 -5.15
CA LYS A 245 4.91 14.34 -6.26
C LYS A 245 4.70 15.82 -6.00
N ARG A 246 4.35 16.22 -4.77
CA ARG A 246 4.18 17.62 -4.39
C ARG A 246 5.49 18.42 -4.38
N ALA A 247 6.62 17.76 -4.20
CA ALA A 247 7.94 18.37 -4.33
C ALA A 247 8.40 18.49 -5.79
N GLY A 248 7.58 18.07 -6.76
CA GLY A 248 7.92 18.10 -8.19
C GLY A 248 8.88 16.98 -8.59
N LEU A 249 9.06 15.97 -7.74
CA LEU A 249 10.01 14.87 -7.96
C LEU A 249 9.39 13.75 -8.81
N LYS A 250 10.28 12.99 -9.44
CA LYS A 250 9.93 11.97 -10.42
C LYS A 250 9.64 10.63 -9.75
N GLN A 251 8.36 10.30 -9.64
CA GLN A 251 7.89 9.04 -9.09
C GLN A 251 7.66 8.00 -10.18
N ARG A 252 7.88 6.72 -9.86
CA ARG A 252 7.45 5.59 -10.67
C ARG A 252 6.76 4.52 -9.83
N LEU A 253 5.54 4.15 -10.21
CA LEU A 253 4.87 2.93 -9.81
C LEU A 253 5.09 1.85 -10.86
N VAL A 254 5.51 0.68 -10.41
CA VAL A 254 5.67 -0.52 -11.23
C VAL A 254 4.97 -1.71 -10.58
N THR A 255 4.66 -2.74 -11.37
CA THR A 255 4.21 -4.02 -10.81
C THR A 255 5.39 -4.97 -10.62
N GLY A 256 5.44 -5.64 -9.47
CA GLY A 256 6.47 -6.60 -9.09
C GLY A 256 5.89 -7.93 -8.69
N THR A 257 4.87 -8.41 -9.42
CA THR A 257 4.13 -9.64 -9.09
C THR A 257 5.01 -10.89 -9.07
N LYS A 258 6.20 -10.83 -9.70
CA LYS A 258 7.21 -11.90 -9.70
C LYS A 258 8.46 -11.55 -8.91
N LEU A 259 8.47 -10.45 -8.17
CA LEU A 259 9.64 -9.95 -7.45
C LEU A 259 9.40 -9.82 -5.95
N LEU A 260 8.14 -9.61 -5.54
CA LEU A 260 7.77 -9.40 -4.15
C LEU A 260 6.51 -10.18 -3.83
N THR A 261 6.48 -10.78 -2.65
CA THR A 261 5.28 -11.44 -2.14
C THR A 261 5.01 -11.01 -0.71
N VAL A 262 3.74 -10.75 -0.40
CA VAL A 262 3.29 -10.35 0.94
C VAL A 262 2.07 -11.18 1.34
N GLU A 263 2.10 -11.77 2.53
CA GLU A 263 0.93 -12.36 3.15
C GLU A 263 0.18 -11.28 3.94
N TRP A 264 -0.66 -10.49 3.24
CA TRP A 264 -1.22 -9.28 3.83
C TRP A 264 -2.10 -9.56 5.08
N TYR A 265 -2.85 -10.66 5.06
CA TYR A 265 -3.58 -11.14 6.23
C TYR A 265 -3.76 -12.67 6.17
N PRO A 266 -3.69 -13.39 7.31
CA PRO A 266 -3.90 -14.83 7.33
C PRO A 266 -5.37 -15.23 7.18
N THR A 267 -6.31 -14.33 7.55
CA THR A 267 -7.75 -14.60 7.53
C THR A 267 -8.56 -13.35 7.18
N LEU A 268 -9.79 -13.54 6.69
CA LEU A 268 -10.73 -12.44 6.44
C LEU A 268 -11.02 -11.62 7.72
N GLY A 269 -11.13 -12.30 8.87
CA GLY A 269 -11.34 -11.61 10.15
C GLY A 269 -10.14 -10.73 10.54
N ALA A 270 -8.91 -11.18 10.27
CA ALA A 270 -7.71 -10.37 10.45
C ALA A 270 -7.70 -9.16 9.50
N ALA A 271 -8.09 -9.34 8.23
CA ALA A 271 -8.19 -8.26 7.26
C ALA A 271 -9.21 -7.18 7.67
N ILE A 272 -10.38 -7.59 8.15
CA ILE A 272 -11.40 -6.67 8.68
C ILE A 272 -10.83 -5.85 9.83
N ARG A 273 -10.23 -6.50 10.84
CA ARG A 273 -9.62 -5.82 12.00
C ARG A 273 -8.46 -4.91 11.60
N GLY A 274 -7.61 -5.35 10.67
CA GLY A 274 -6.49 -4.55 10.19
C GLY A 274 -6.93 -3.28 9.46
N LEU A 275 -8.07 -3.31 8.78
CA LEU A 275 -8.65 -2.13 8.14
C LEU A 275 -9.41 -1.22 9.12
N GLU A 276 -9.82 -1.70 10.29
CA GLU A 276 -10.51 -0.86 11.30
C GLU A 276 -9.68 0.37 11.69
N LYS A 277 -8.35 0.29 11.69
CA LYS A 277 -7.44 1.42 11.97
C LYS A 277 -7.17 2.31 10.74
N ASN A 278 -7.16 1.75 9.54
CA ASN A 278 -6.68 2.43 8.33
C ASN A 278 -7.80 3.06 7.50
N THR A 279 -9.01 2.50 7.50
CA THR A 279 -10.09 2.96 6.61
C THR A 279 -10.57 4.37 6.95
N PHE A 280 -10.83 4.67 8.22
CA PHE A 280 -11.25 6.03 8.61
C PHE A 280 -10.09 7.06 8.52
N ALA A 281 -8.84 6.61 8.76
CA ALA A 281 -7.65 7.41 8.55
C ALA A 281 -7.48 7.82 7.08
N GLY A 282 -7.63 6.86 6.15
CA GLY A 282 -7.60 7.12 4.70
C GLY A 282 -8.72 8.04 4.19
N LEU A 283 -9.84 8.12 4.93
CA LEU A 283 -10.90 9.11 4.71
C LEU A 283 -10.67 10.41 5.50
N ASN A 284 -9.44 10.68 5.92
CA ASN A 284 -9.00 11.87 6.62
C ASN A 284 -9.85 12.23 7.85
N TYR A 285 -10.33 11.20 8.56
CA TYR A 285 -11.21 11.31 9.73
C TYR A 285 -12.45 12.20 9.48
N SER A 286 -12.96 12.21 8.24
CA SER A 286 -14.06 13.06 7.80
C SER A 286 -15.35 12.25 7.63
N LEU A 287 -16.38 12.59 8.42
CA LEU A 287 -17.71 11.97 8.31
C LEU A 287 -18.36 12.21 6.95
N LEU A 288 -18.09 13.35 6.31
CA LEU A 288 -18.57 13.64 4.97
C LEU A 288 -17.95 12.67 3.95
N MET A 289 -16.65 12.40 4.06
CA MET A 289 -15.97 11.44 3.16
C MET A 289 -16.44 10.00 3.42
N VAL A 290 -16.77 9.66 4.68
CA VAL A 290 -17.42 8.38 5.01
C VAL A 290 -18.78 8.26 4.35
N LEU A 291 -19.63 9.28 4.44
CA LEU A 291 -20.95 9.28 3.81
C LEU A 291 -20.82 9.15 2.28
N ILE A 292 -19.96 9.95 1.65
CA ILE A 292 -19.70 9.87 0.21
C ILE A 292 -19.17 8.48 -0.18
N GLY A 293 -18.23 7.92 0.60
CA GLY A 293 -17.68 6.59 0.39
C GLY A 293 -18.76 5.52 0.46
N VAL A 294 -19.57 5.49 1.51
CA VAL A 294 -20.66 4.52 1.69
C VAL A 294 -21.69 4.63 0.58
N LEU A 295 -22.16 5.84 0.27
CA LEU A 295 -23.13 6.05 -0.82
C LEU A 295 -22.53 5.67 -2.18
N GLY A 296 -21.26 5.98 -2.42
CA GLY A 296 -20.54 5.58 -3.63
C GLY A 296 -20.49 4.05 -3.78
N GLN A 297 -20.17 3.33 -2.72
CA GLN A 297 -20.17 1.86 -2.72
C GLN A 297 -21.58 1.29 -2.97
N LEU A 298 -22.60 1.82 -2.30
CA LEU A 298 -23.98 1.36 -2.46
C LEU A 298 -24.54 1.66 -3.86
N PHE A 299 -24.32 2.87 -4.39
CA PHE A 299 -24.92 3.27 -5.66
C PHE A 299 -24.10 2.88 -6.89
N ALA A 300 -22.77 2.98 -6.85
CA ALA A 300 -21.94 2.69 -8.01
C ALA A 300 -21.57 1.19 -8.12
N PHE A 301 -21.43 0.48 -6.99
CA PHE A 301 -20.97 -0.91 -6.99
C PHE A 301 -22.09 -1.92 -6.70
N PHE A 302 -22.98 -1.64 -5.74
CA PHE A 302 -24.04 -2.61 -5.38
C PHE A 302 -25.33 -2.45 -6.21
N LEU A 303 -25.86 -1.23 -6.34
CA LEU A 303 -27.14 -0.97 -7.01
C LEU A 303 -27.23 -1.54 -8.44
N PRO A 304 -26.18 -1.52 -9.29
CA PRO A 304 -26.27 -2.10 -10.65
C PRO A 304 -26.64 -3.58 -10.68
N PHE A 305 -26.21 -4.37 -9.68
CA PHE A 305 -26.54 -5.79 -9.59
C PHE A 305 -28.00 -6.08 -9.25
N VAL A 306 -28.71 -5.11 -8.64
CA VAL A 306 -30.13 -5.23 -8.30
C VAL A 306 -31.00 -4.51 -9.33
N GLY A 307 -30.52 -3.37 -9.85
CA GLY A 307 -31.27 -2.49 -10.75
C GLY A 307 -31.54 -3.07 -12.14
N TRP A 308 -30.73 -4.02 -12.61
CA TRP A 308 -30.91 -4.60 -13.95
C TRP A 308 -32.18 -5.44 -14.11
N LEU A 309 -32.70 -6.03 -13.03
CA LEU A 309 -33.84 -6.95 -13.06
C LEU A 309 -35.21 -6.27 -13.23
N LEU A 310 -35.31 -4.95 -13.04
CA LEU A 310 -36.59 -4.31 -12.68
C LEU A 310 -37.00 -3.09 -13.53
N LEU A 311 -36.21 -2.65 -14.53
CA LEU A 311 -36.31 -1.25 -15.00
C LEU A 311 -36.25 -1.00 -16.52
N GLY A 312 -36.55 -1.98 -17.39
CA GLY A 312 -36.58 -1.75 -18.85
C GLY A 312 -35.26 -1.19 -19.39
N TRP A 313 -35.29 -0.05 -20.10
CA TRP A 313 -34.07 0.60 -20.62
C TRP A 313 -33.06 0.96 -19.52
N ALA A 314 -33.51 1.38 -18.34
CA ALA A 314 -32.62 1.68 -17.22
C ALA A 314 -31.99 0.40 -16.65
N GLY A 315 -32.69 -0.74 -16.76
CA GLY A 315 -32.14 -2.06 -16.46
C GLY A 315 -30.95 -2.41 -17.38
N LEU A 316 -31.04 -2.06 -18.68
CA LEU A 316 -29.95 -2.24 -19.64
C LEU A 316 -28.72 -1.40 -19.28
N LEU A 317 -28.90 -0.16 -18.80
CA LEU A 317 -27.78 0.68 -18.36
C LEU A 317 -27.09 0.13 -17.11
N TYR A 318 -27.84 -0.43 -16.16
CA TYR A 318 -27.27 -1.13 -15.02
C TYR A 318 -26.54 -2.40 -15.44
N ALA A 319 -27.09 -3.20 -16.35
CA ALA A 319 -26.41 -4.37 -16.90
C ALA A 319 -25.09 -3.99 -17.60
N ALA A 320 -25.10 -2.95 -18.42
CA ALA A 320 -23.88 -2.42 -19.06
C ALA A 320 -22.85 -1.95 -18.01
N SER A 321 -23.31 -1.30 -16.94
CA SER A 321 -22.46 -0.89 -15.81
C SER A 321 -21.81 -2.09 -15.12
N VAL A 322 -22.57 -3.17 -14.88
CA VAL A 322 -22.04 -4.43 -14.32
C VAL A 322 -20.99 -5.04 -15.24
N VAL A 323 -21.22 -5.08 -16.55
CA VAL A 323 -20.25 -5.60 -17.52
C VAL A 323 -18.95 -4.78 -17.52
N MET A 324 -19.04 -3.45 -17.52
CA MET A 324 -17.86 -2.58 -17.45
C MET A 324 -17.10 -2.73 -16.14
N MET A 325 -17.82 -2.84 -15.01
CA MET A 325 -17.25 -3.07 -13.70
C MET A 325 -16.53 -4.43 -13.62
N ILE A 326 -17.15 -5.51 -14.11
CA ILE A 326 -16.55 -6.84 -14.19
C ILE A 326 -15.30 -6.82 -15.06
N TYR A 327 -15.36 -6.19 -16.22
CA TYR A 327 -14.21 -6.06 -17.11
C TYR A 327 -13.04 -5.36 -16.41
N LEU A 328 -13.28 -4.21 -15.78
CA LEU A 328 -12.24 -3.47 -15.05
C LEU A 328 -11.71 -4.25 -13.86
N TYR A 329 -12.57 -4.91 -13.09
CA TYR A 329 -12.18 -5.77 -11.99
C TYR A 329 -11.21 -6.87 -12.44
N LEU A 330 -11.54 -7.55 -13.54
CA LEU A 330 -10.70 -8.60 -14.11
C LEU A 330 -9.38 -8.04 -14.67
N GLN A 331 -9.40 -6.86 -15.29
CA GLN A 331 -8.18 -6.18 -15.74
C GLN A 331 -7.25 -5.90 -14.55
N TYR A 332 -7.76 -5.25 -13.51
CA TYR A 332 -7.00 -4.95 -12.30
C TYR A 332 -6.41 -6.19 -11.63
N THR A 333 -7.24 -7.24 -11.48
CA THR A 333 -6.80 -8.48 -10.84
C THR A 333 -5.68 -9.14 -11.65
N ARG A 334 -5.74 -9.11 -12.99
CA ARG A 334 -4.69 -9.69 -13.85
C ARG A 334 -3.44 -8.84 -13.96
N THR A 335 -3.55 -7.51 -13.85
CA THR A 335 -2.41 -6.60 -13.93
C THR A 335 -1.62 -6.53 -12.62
N LEU A 336 -2.32 -6.51 -11.48
CA LEU A 336 -1.70 -6.28 -10.17
C LEU A 336 -1.50 -7.56 -9.35
N SER A 337 -1.98 -8.70 -9.84
CA SER A 337 -2.02 -9.95 -9.07
C SER A 337 -1.88 -11.16 -9.99
N PRO A 338 -1.35 -12.30 -9.49
CA PRO A 338 -1.18 -13.51 -10.29
C PRO A 338 -2.50 -14.27 -10.52
N TYR A 339 -3.61 -13.84 -9.91
CA TYR A 339 -4.88 -14.56 -9.95
C TYR A 339 -5.71 -14.22 -11.20
N ARG A 340 -6.58 -15.16 -11.61
CA ARG A 340 -7.41 -15.05 -12.82
C ARG A 340 -8.65 -14.15 -12.66
N GLY A 341 -9.08 -13.91 -11.42
CA GLY A 341 -10.26 -13.10 -11.10
C GLY A 341 -11.56 -13.89 -10.87
N GLU A 342 -11.48 -15.17 -10.47
CA GLU A 342 -12.67 -16.04 -10.30
C GLU A 342 -13.64 -15.54 -9.23
N GLU A 343 -13.11 -14.83 -8.24
CA GLU A 343 -13.87 -14.21 -7.16
C GLU A 343 -14.71 -13.00 -7.57
N VAL A 344 -14.72 -12.65 -8.86
CA VAL A 344 -15.63 -11.64 -9.45
C VAL A 344 -17.10 -11.93 -9.16
N ILE A 345 -17.48 -13.20 -8.97
CA ILE A 345 -18.85 -13.59 -8.61
C ILE A 345 -19.28 -13.05 -7.24
N ALA A 346 -18.31 -12.72 -6.37
CA ALA A 346 -18.55 -12.23 -5.03
C ALA A 346 -18.64 -10.70 -4.94
N LEU A 347 -18.43 -9.97 -6.06
CA LEU A 347 -18.42 -8.50 -6.13
C LEU A 347 -19.55 -7.80 -5.34
N PRO A 348 -20.85 -8.14 -5.50
CA PRO A 348 -21.90 -7.45 -4.76
C PRO A 348 -21.80 -7.66 -3.26
N LEU A 349 -21.37 -8.85 -2.81
CA LEU A 349 -21.22 -9.17 -1.39
C LEU A 349 -19.97 -8.52 -0.79
N THR A 350 -18.86 -8.47 -1.53
CA THR A 350 -17.63 -7.81 -1.09
C THR A 350 -17.78 -6.29 -1.03
N ALA A 351 -18.60 -5.70 -1.91
CA ALA A 351 -19.01 -4.29 -1.81
C ALA A 351 -19.73 -3.98 -0.50
N LEU A 352 -20.73 -4.80 -0.13
CA LEU A 352 -21.43 -4.64 1.15
C LEU A 352 -20.52 -4.89 2.35
N LEU A 353 -19.62 -5.87 2.26
CA LEU A 353 -18.63 -6.11 3.30
C LEU A 353 -17.70 -4.91 3.48
N PHE A 354 -17.28 -4.26 2.39
CA PHE A 354 -16.45 -3.06 2.47
C PHE A 354 -17.22 -1.86 3.07
N VAL A 355 -18.51 -1.69 2.73
CA VAL A 355 -19.38 -0.72 3.42
C VAL A 355 -19.44 -0.98 4.92
N TYR A 356 -19.61 -2.24 5.33
CA TYR A 356 -19.59 -2.62 6.74
C TYR A 356 -18.27 -2.23 7.42
N ILE A 357 -17.13 -2.49 6.78
CA ILE A 357 -15.80 -2.13 7.32
C ILE A 357 -15.64 -0.61 7.47
N ILE A 358 -16.05 0.19 6.47
CA ILE A 358 -16.01 1.65 6.54
C ILE A 358 -16.81 2.16 7.75
N VAL A 359 -18.06 1.69 7.89
CA VAL A 359 -18.95 2.10 8.99
C VAL A 359 -18.40 1.65 10.34
N ARG A 360 -17.92 0.41 10.43
CA ARG A 360 -17.37 -0.16 11.66
C ARG A 360 -16.08 0.53 12.10
N SER A 361 -15.14 0.76 11.20
CA SER A 361 -13.90 1.51 11.44
C SER A 361 -14.21 2.91 11.99
N THR A 362 -15.17 3.61 11.36
CA THR A 362 -15.61 4.93 11.78
C THR A 362 -16.22 4.91 13.17
N TYR A 363 -17.16 3.99 13.42
CA TYR A 363 -17.84 3.86 14.72
C TYR A 363 -16.85 3.55 15.85
N LEU A 364 -15.95 2.58 15.66
CA LEU A 364 -14.97 2.19 16.66
C LEU A 364 -14.02 3.34 17.00
N THR A 365 -13.48 4.03 15.98
CA THR A 365 -12.56 5.15 16.18
C THR A 365 -13.23 6.29 16.95
N LEU A 366 -14.49 6.62 16.63
CA LEU A 366 -15.23 7.68 17.32
C LEU A 366 -15.60 7.29 18.75
N ARG A 367 -16.00 6.04 18.97
CA ARG A 367 -16.36 5.53 20.30
C ARG A 367 -15.15 5.46 21.23
N GLN A 368 -13.99 5.05 20.72
CA GLN A 368 -12.74 4.96 21.48
C GLN A 368 -12.04 6.30 21.64
N GLY A 369 -12.39 7.30 20.81
CA GLY A 369 -11.71 8.59 20.78
C GLY A 369 -10.29 8.53 20.20
N GLY A 370 -9.98 7.48 19.43
CA GLY A 370 -8.63 7.20 18.90
C GLY A 370 -8.57 5.82 18.24
N ILE A 371 -7.35 5.37 17.90
CA ILE A 371 -7.08 4.04 17.35
C ILE A 371 -6.08 3.29 18.23
N TYR A 372 -6.26 1.98 18.36
CA TYR A 372 -5.23 1.10 18.89
C TYR A 372 -4.41 0.52 17.73
N TRP A 373 -3.10 0.59 17.82
CA TRP A 373 -2.21 -0.03 16.85
C TRP A 373 -0.95 -0.59 17.52
N ARG A 374 -0.74 -1.91 17.37
CA ARG A 374 0.36 -2.69 17.99
C ARG A 374 0.57 -2.34 19.45
N GLY A 375 -0.50 -2.49 20.24
CA GLY A 375 -0.52 -2.23 21.68
C GLY A 375 -0.53 -0.75 22.09
N THR A 376 -0.32 0.21 21.17
CA THR A 376 -0.26 1.65 21.49
C THR A 376 -1.59 2.33 21.13
N PHE A 377 -2.13 3.16 22.04
CA PHE A 377 -3.30 3.99 21.77
C PHE A 377 -2.90 5.36 21.23
N TYR A 378 -3.51 5.77 20.12
CA TYR A 378 -3.28 7.07 19.48
C TYR A 378 -4.56 7.92 19.53
N PRO A 379 -4.58 9.04 20.28
CA PRO A 379 -5.76 9.89 20.42
C PRO A 379 -6.18 10.55 19.10
N LEU A 380 -7.49 10.56 18.82
CA LEU A 380 -8.06 11.16 17.61
C LEU A 380 -7.76 12.66 17.48
N LYS A 381 -7.64 13.37 18.61
CA LYS A 381 -7.29 14.80 18.61
C LYS A 381 -5.89 15.04 18.03
N GLU A 382 -4.93 14.18 18.33
CA GLU A 382 -3.55 14.27 17.81
C GLU A 382 -3.50 13.88 16.34
N LEU A 383 -4.17 12.78 15.97
CA LEU A 383 -4.28 12.32 14.59
C LEU A 383 -4.91 13.39 13.68
N LYS A 384 -5.92 14.14 14.17
CA LYS A 384 -6.54 15.25 13.44
C LYS A 384 -5.68 16.52 13.38
N ARG A 385 -4.82 16.79 14.37
CA ARG A 385 -3.96 18.00 14.35
C ARG A 385 -2.98 17.98 13.18
N MET A 386 -2.46 16.81 12.80
CA MET A 386 -1.61 16.65 11.61
C MET A 386 -2.31 17.00 10.30
N LYS A 387 -3.65 16.92 10.22
CA LYS A 387 -4.43 17.32 9.04
C LYS A 387 -4.36 18.82 8.77
N GLN A 388 -4.22 19.64 9.80
CA GLN A 388 -4.21 21.10 9.68
C GLN A 388 -2.88 21.64 9.13
N GLY A 389 -1.85 20.79 9.01
CA GLY A 389 -0.51 21.18 8.56
C GLY A 389 -0.34 21.42 7.06
N ARG A 390 -1.20 20.90 6.18
CA ARG A 390 -1.26 21.19 4.72
C ARG A 390 -2.41 20.39 4.09
N GLY A 391 -3.25 21.05 3.29
CA GLY A 391 -4.44 20.47 2.66
C GLY A 391 -4.13 19.18 1.88
N ILE A 392 -4.87 18.12 2.20
CA ILE A 392 -4.86 16.86 1.45
C ILE A 392 -6.30 16.53 1.07
N LEU A 393 -6.74 17.18 0.00
CA LEU A 393 -7.53 16.65 -1.13
C LEU A 393 -7.72 17.78 -2.14
#